data_AF-A0A5C6AV78-F1
#
_entry.id   AF-A0A5C6AV78-F1
#
_cell.length_a   1.000
_cell.length_b   1.000
_cell.length_c   1.000
_cell.angle_alpha   90.00
_cell.angle_beta   90.00
_cell.angle_gamma   90.00
#
_symmetry.space_group_name_H-M   'P 1'
#
loop_
_entity.id
_entity.type
_entity.pdbx_description
1 polymer ?
#
loop_
_entity_poly.entity_id
_entity_poly.type
_entity_poly.pdbx_seq_one_letter_code
_entity_poly.pdbx_strand_id
1 'polypeptide(L)'
;MLGGEALDSSRNTATLRLKDGAVDVKDGPYAETKEVLAGFNVLEARDLNHAIALMSTHPGLKAGPFEIRAADEGVSRMFEKHQAANDERK
;
A
#
# COMPACT_ATOMS: atom_id res chain seq x y z
N MET A 1 -7.52 -3.26 13.97
CA MET A 1 -6.92 -2.46 12.87
C MET A 1 -5.51 -2.12 13.29
N LEU A 2 -4.51 -2.39 12.46
CA LEU A 2 -3.09 -2.19 12.76
C LEU A 2 -2.60 -0.82 12.30
N GLY A 3 -3.25 -0.24 11.28
CA GLY A 3 -2.98 1.10 10.77
C GLY A 3 -3.73 1.34 9.47
N GLY A 4 -3.57 2.53 8.91
CA GLY A 4 -4.16 2.92 7.65
C GLY A 4 -4.05 4.42 7.48
N GLU A 5 -3.95 4.87 6.23
CA GLU A 5 -3.85 6.29 5.91
C GLU A 5 -4.61 6.61 4.64
N ALA A 6 -5.20 7.81 4.64
CA ALA A 6 -5.70 8.42 3.42
C ALA A 6 -4.52 8.97 2.62
N LEU A 7 -4.55 8.77 1.31
CA LEU A 7 -3.57 9.34 0.40
C LEU A 7 -4.07 10.70 -0.10
N ASP A 8 -3.15 11.61 -0.35
CA ASP A 8 -3.43 12.85 -1.06
C ASP A 8 -3.84 12.55 -2.52
N SER A 9 -4.35 13.57 -3.22
CA SER A 9 -4.67 13.51 -4.64
C SER A 9 -3.56 12.84 -5.45
N SER A 10 -3.91 11.92 -6.35
CA SER A 10 -2.95 11.30 -7.28
C SER A 10 -2.29 12.29 -8.23
N ARG A 11 -2.74 13.55 -8.26
CA ARG A 11 -2.05 14.64 -8.97
C ARG A 11 -0.78 15.09 -8.24
N ASN A 12 -0.66 14.81 -6.94
CA ASN A 12 0.48 15.15 -6.10
C ASN A 12 1.29 13.88 -5.77
N THR A 13 1.82 13.22 -6.79
CA THR A 13 2.58 11.97 -6.62
C THR A 13 3.76 11.92 -7.57
N ALA A 14 4.77 11.15 -7.20
CA ALA A 14 5.95 10.87 -8.00
C ALA A 14 6.18 9.35 -8.05
N THR A 15 6.45 8.84 -9.24
CA THR A 15 6.76 7.43 -9.50
C THR A 15 8.25 7.25 -9.72
N LEU A 16 8.85 6.31 -8.98
CA LEU A 16 10.27 5.97 -9.09
C LEU A 16 10.45 4.64 -9.83
N ARG A 17 11.50 4.54 -10.65
CA ARG A 17 11.92 3.28 -11.28
C ARG A 17 13.44 3.19 -11.37
N LEU A 18 14.00 2.02 -11.02
CA LEU A 18 15.40 1.74 -11.28
C LEU A 18 15.59 1.44 -12.78
N LYS A 19 16.45 2.19 -13.46
CA LYS A 19 16.81 2.01 -14.86
C LYS A 19 18.31 2.21 -15.01
N ASP A 20 19.00 1.23 -15.59
CA ASP A 20 20.44 1.28 -15.88
C ASP A 20 21.30 1.67 -14.66
N GLY A 21 20.92 1.21 -13.46
CA GLY A 21 21.64 1.49 -12.21
C GLY A 21 21.34 2.86 -11.57
N ALA A 22 20.47 3.67 -12.17
CA ALA A 22 20.04 4.96 -11.64
C ALA A 22 18.53 4.99 -11.36
N VAL A 23 18.11 5.84 -10.42
CA VAL A 23 16.69 6.06 -10.12
C VAL A 23 16.14 7.13 -11.08
N ASP A 24 15.21 6.72 -11.94
CA ASP A 24 14.39 7.61 -12.76
C ASP A 24 13.15 8.03 -11.97
N VAL A 25 12.84 9.33 -11.95
CA VAL A 25 11.72 9.92 -11.20
C VAL A 25 10.79 10.60 -12.18
N LYS A 26 9.50 10.29 -12.11
CA LYS A 26 8.47 10.89 -12.97
C LYS A 26 7.32 11.42 -12.14
N ASP A 27 6.80 12.58 -12.53
CA ASP A 27 5.58 13.11 -11.96
C ASP A 27 4.37 12.26 -12.37
N GLY A 28 3.40 12.17 -11.47
CA GLY A 28 2.15 11.46 -11.72
C GLY A 28 2.15 10.01 -11.24
N PRO A 29 0.95 9.40 -11.18
CA PRO A 29 0.75 8.10 -10.58
C PRO A 29 1.41 7.00 -11.41
N TYR A 30 1.71 5.88 -10.75
CA TYR A 30 2.30 4.72 -11.43
C TYR A 30 1.46 4.23 -12.63
N ALA A 31 0.13 4.24 -12.49
CA ALA A 31 -0.80 3.85 -13.53
C ALA A 31 -1.84 4.95 -13.75
N GLU A 32 -2.12 5.26 -15.01
CA GLU A 32 -3.27 6.09 -15.40
C GLU A 32 -4.51 5.21 -15.45
N THR A 33 -5.35 5.32 -14.43
CA THR A 33 -6.55 4.50 -14.25
C THR A 33 -7.78 5.40 -14.07
N LYS A 34 -8.96 4.85 -14.39
CA LYS A 34 -10.23 5.55 -14.13
C LYS A 34 -10.53 5.67 -12.63
N GLU A 35 -10.04 4.71 -11.85
CA GLU A 35 -10.18 4.66 -10.39
C GLU A 35 -8.81 4.81 -9.74
N VAL A 36 -8.72 5.60 -8.67
CA VAL A 36 -7.45 5.94 -8.02
C VAL A 36 -7.44 5.37 -6.61
N LEU A 37 -6.28 4.86 -6.17
CA LEU A 37 -6.09 4.45 -4.78
C LEU A 37 -6.11 5.68 -3.87
N ALA A 38 -7.15 5.83 -3.07
CA ALA A 38 -7.35 6.96 -2.17
C ALA A 38 -6.81 6.71 -0.74
N GLY A 39 -6.39 5.50 -0.43
CA GLY A 39 -5.98 5.10 0.90
C GLY A 39 -5.78 3.59 1.01
N PHE A 40 -5.23 3.16 2.13
CA PHE A 40 -5.10 1.75 2.47
C PHE A 40 -5.35 1.52 3.95
N ASN A 41 -5.70 0.28 4.31
CA ASN A 41 -5.82 -0.17 5.69
C ASN A 41 -4.99 -1.43 5.87
N VAL A 42 -4.34 -1.54 7.02
CA VAL A 42 -3.68 -2.76 7.48
C VAL A 42 -4.45 -3.26 8.69
N LEU A 43 -4.90 -4.50 8.64
CA LEU A 43 -5.64 -5.13 9.73
C LEU A 43 -5.17 -6.56 9.95
N GLU A 44 -5.28 -6.98 11.19
CA GLU A 44 -5.12 -8.37 11.57
C GLU A 44 -6.48 -9.06 11.45
N ALA A 45 -6.50 -10.18 10.73
CA ALA A 45 -7.67 -11.02 10.57
C ALA A 45 -7.23 -12.49 10.54
N ARG A 46 -8.10 -13.38 11.03
CA ARG A 46 -7.82 -14.82 11.07
C ARG A 46 -7.81 -15.44 9.68
N ASP A 47 -8.62 -14.89 8.78
CA ASP A 47 -8.76 -15.28 7.38
C ASP A 47 -9.42 -14.13 6.58
N LEU A 48 -9.59 -14.33 5.27
CA LEU A 48 -10.21 -13.36 4.37
C LEU A 48 -11.67 -13.05 4.73
N ASN A 49 -12.44 -14.04 5.18
CA ASN A 49 -13.84 -13.83 5.55
C ASN A 49 -13.96 -12.95 6.80
N HIS A 50 -13.06 -13.15 7.77
CA HIS A 50 -12.98 -12.28 8.93
C HIS A 50 -12.62 -10.84 8.52
N ALA A 51 -11.68 -10.65 7.59
CA ALA A 51 -11.32 -9.33 7.08
C ALA A 51 -12.50 -8.65 6.36
N ILE A 52 -13.23 -9.38 5.52
CA ILE A 52 -14.45 -8.89 4.86
C ILE A 52 -15.49 -8.47 5.91
N ALA A 53 -15.76 -9.31 6.91
CA ALA A 53 -16.72 -9.00 7.96
C ALA A 53 -16.35 -7.73 8.74
N LEU A 54 -15.06 -7.56 9.07
CA LEU A 54 -14.55 -6.35 9.73
C LEU A 54 -14.73 -5.09 8.87
N MET A 55 -14.51 -5.18 7.56
CA MET A 55 -14.59 -4.03 6.65
C MET A 55 -16.01 -3.75 6.14
N SER A 56 -16.96 -4.68 6.30
CA SER A 56 -18.31 -4.58 5.72
C SER A 56 -19.14 -3.40 6.25
N THR A 57 -18.75 -2.83 7.38
CA THR A 57 -19.43 -1.66 7.98
C THR A 57 -18.60 -0.38 7.92
N HIS A 58 -17.46 -0.41 7.21
CA HIS A 58 -16.54 0.71 7.18
C HIS A 58 -17.16 1.92 6.43
N PRO A 59 -17.17 3.13 7.02
CA PRO A 59 -17.79 4.31 6.39
C PRO A 59 -17.25 4.65 5.00
N GLY A 60 -15.98 4.33 4.75
CA GLY A 60 -15.31 4.52 3.46
C GLY A 60 -15.97 3.79 2.28
N LEU A 61 -16.77 2.74 2.53
CA LEU A 61 -17.53 2.05 1.48
C LEU A 61 -18.52 2.96 0.74
N LYS A 62 -18.88 4.10 1.35
CA LYS A 62 -19.72 5.13 0.72
C LYS A 62 -18.96 5.97 -0.32
N ALA A 63 -17.64 6.03 -0.23
CA ALA A 63 -16.78 6.80 -1.12
C ALA A 63 -16.23 5.97 -2.29
N GLY A 64 -16.14 4.65 -2.13
CA GLY A 64 -15.63 3.74 -3.14
C GLY A 64 -15.44 2.32 -2.63
N PRO A 65 -14.98 1.40 -3.49
CA PRO A 65 -14.74 0.01 -3.11
C PRO A 65 -13.47 -0.14 -2.25
N PHE A 66 -13.42 -1.23 -1.47
CA PHE A 66 -12.19 -1.76 -0.89
C PHE A 66 -11.81 -3.08 -1.58
N GLU A 67 -10.58 -3.17 -2.07
CA GLU A 67 -9.94 -4.45 -2.41
C GLU A 67 -9.25 -5.00 -1.15
N ILE A 68 -9.53 -6.24 -0.77
CA ILE A 68 -8.94 -6.89 0.41
C ILE A 68 -8.02 -8.02 -0.04
N ARG A 69 -6.77 -7.98 0.40
CA ARG A 69 -5.73 -8.98 0.09
C ARG A 69 -4.94 -9.32 1.34
N ALA A 70 -4.51 -10.57 1.44
CA ALA A 70 -3.54 -10.96 2.46
C ALA A 70 -2.20 -10.29 2.17
N ALA A 71 -1.52 -9.82 3.21
CA ALA A 71 -0.14 -9.38 3.09
C ALA A 71 0.74 -10.58 2.73
N ASP A 72 1.69 -10.37 1.81
CA ASP A 72 2.66 -11.40 1.45
C ASP A 72 3.79 -11.42 2.49
N GLU A 73 3.72 -12.37 3.42
CA GLU A 73 4.73 -12.49 4.48
C GLU A 73 6.14 -12.77 3.94
N GLY A 74 6.26 -13.41 2.78
CA GLY A 74 7.55 -13.66 2.14
C GLY A 74 8.22 -12.36 1.73
N VAL A 75 7.45 -11.48 1.11
CA VAL A 75 7.90 -10.13 0.71
C VAL A 75 8.11 -9.24 1.94
N SER A 76 7.24 -9.28 2.95
CA SER A 76 7.41 -8.51 4.19
C SER A 76 8.73 -8.85 4.89
N ARG A 77 9.05 -10.15 5.05
CA ARG A 77 10.32 -10.59 5.62
C ARG A 77 11.53 -10.15 4.79
N MET A 78 11.39 -10.04 3.47
CA MET A 78 12.47 -9.53 2.61
C MET A 78 12.75 -8.05 2.88
N PHE A 79 11.70 -7.23 3.04
CA PHE A 79 11.85 -5.81 3.36
C PHE A 79 12.44 -5.58 4.75
N GLU A 80 12.01 -6.32 5.76
CA GLU A 80 12.55 -6.23 7.13
C GLU A 80 14.06 -6.47 7.16
N LYS A 81 14.55 -7.49 6.44
CA LYS A 81 15.98 -7.78 6.32
C LYS A 81 16.75 -6.64 5.66
N HIS A 82 16.18 -6.03 4.60
CA HIS A 82 16.81 -4.90 3.92
C HIS A 82 16.84 -3.65 4.81
N GLN A 83 15.78 -3.41 5.58
CA GLN A 83 15.71 -2.29 6.52
C GLN A 83 16.75 -2.44 7.63
N ALA A 84 16.82 -3.61 8.28
CA ALA A 84 17.82 -3.89 9.31
C ALA A 84 19.26 -3.70 8.79
N ALA A 85 19.57 -4.20 7.59
CA ALA A 85 20.88 -4.04 6.96
C ALA A 85 21.23 -2.56 6.64
N ASN A 86 20.22 -1.72 6.38
CA ASN A 86 20.42 -0.29 6.14
C ASN A 86 20.59 0.49 7.45
N ASP A 87 19.94 0.07 8.53
CA ASP A 87 20.03 0.70 9.84
C ASP A 87 21.37 0.40 10.53
N GLU A 88 21.93 -0.80 10.33
CA GLU A 88 23.29 -1.17 10.79
C GLU A 88 24.42 -0.37 10.11
N ARG A 89 24.14 0.26 8.97
CA ARG A 89 25.10 1.09 8.22
C ARG A 89 25.06 2.57 8.62
N LYS A 90 24.11 2.98 9.46
CA LYS A 90 24.00 4.34 10.00
C LYS A 90 24.63 4.41 11.40
#